data_AF-A0A5N6NHE9-F1
#
_entry.id   AF-A0A5N6NHE9-F1
#
_cell.length_a   1.000
_cell.length_b   1.000
_cell.length_c   1.000
_cell.angle_alpha   90.00
_cell.angle_beta   90.00
_cell.angle_gamma   90.00
#
_symmetry.space_group_name_H-M   'P 1'
#
loop_
_entity.id
_entity.type
_entity.pdbx_description
1 polymer ?
#
loop_
_entity_poly.entity_id
_entity_poly.type
_entity_poly.pdbx_seq_one_letter_code
_entity_poly.pdbx_strand_id
1 'polypeptide(L)'
;MAAARPLVTVQPLESDMATDASGIPLPAVMKASIRPDIVNFVHSNISKNSRQPYAVSRKAGHQTSAESWGTGRAVSRIPRVPGGGTHRAGQGAFGNMCRGGRMFAPTRIWRRWHRKINVNQKRLNLLKLAPGGHIGRFIIWTKSAFEKLDSIYGSFDKTSEKKRGYVLPRAKMENADLARIINSDEVQSVVKPIKKEVKRAPMKKNPLKNLNTMLRLNPYAKTAKRMAILAEEQRKKAKKEKLDSKRKPISKEESAKIKAASKSWYKTMISDSDYAEFDVFTKWLGVSQ
;
A
#
# COMPACT_ATOMS: atom_id res chain seq x y z
N MET A 1 35.60 -7.20 15.85
CA MET A 1 36.34 -5.94 15.75
C MET A 1 37.76 -6.35 15.36
N ALA A 2 38.52 -5.57 14.58
CA ALA A 2 39.86 -5.99 14.19
C ALA A 2 40.75 -6.13 15.43
N ALA A 3 41.15 -7.38 15.74
CA ALA A 3 41.98 -7.76 16.89
C ALA A 3 43.42 -7.20 16.83
N ALA A 4 43.81 -6.57 15.72
CA ALA A 4 45.08 -5.89 15.54
C ALA A 4 44.89 -4.37 15.51
N ARG A 5 45.84 -3.58 16.04
CA ARG A 5 45.96 -2.14 15.75
C ARG A 5 46.71 -2.00 14.42
N PRO A 6 46.02 -1.81 13.28
CA PRO A 6 46.70 -1.66 12.01
C PRO A 6 47.57 -0.40 12.03
N LEU A 7 48.71 -0.44 11.34
CA LEU A 7 49.54 0.73 11.12
C LEU A 7 48.99 1.53 9.94
N VAL A 8 49.03 2.85 10.05
CA VAL A 8 48.68 3.80 8.99
C VAL A 8 49.96 4.48 8.54
N THR A 9 50.20 4.49 7.24
CA THR A 9 51.35 5.16 6.61
C THR A 9 51.17 6.67 6.62
N VAL A 10 52.16 7.42 7.11
CA VAL A 10 52.17 8.89 7.06
C VAL A 10 52.67 9.33 5.69
N GLN A 11 51.84 10.03 4.93
CA GLN A 11 52.24 10.50 3.60
C GLN A 11 52.92 11.89 3.68
N PRO A 12 54.12 12.08 3.08
CA PRO A 12 54.71 13.41 2.90
C PRO A 12 53.94 14.22 1.84
N LEU A 13 54.08 15.56 1.87
CA LEU A 13 53.35 16.46 0.97
C LEU A 13 54.04 16.68 -0.38
N GLU A 14 55.36 16.52 -0.45
CA GLU A 14 56.18 16.95 -1.60
C GLU A 14 56.51 15.81 -2.58
N SER A 15 56.54 14.56 -2.12
CA SER A 15 56.83 13.41 -2.96
C SER A 15 55.56 12.60 -3.21
N ASP A 16 55.18 12.49 -4.47
CA ASP A 16 54.09 11.63 -4.90
C ASP A 16 54.53 10.16 -4.68
N MET A 17 53.87 9.46 -3.75
CA MET A 17 53.99 8.01 -3.54
C MET A 17 55.29 7.48 -2.91
N ALA A 18 55.86 8.15 -1.89
CA ALA A 18 56.94 7.55 -1.11
C ALA A 18 56.44 6.32 -0.30
N THR A 19 56.93 5.13 -0.63
CA THR A 19 56.55 3.85 0.01
C THR A 19 57.19 3.61 1.37
N ASP A 20 58.25 4.35 1.69
CA ASP A 20 59.12 4.08 2.86
C ASP A 20 58.77 4.95 4.08
N ALA A 21 57.53 5.41 4.15
CA ALA A 21 57.13 6.38 5.15
C ALA A 21 56.78 5.75 6.51
N SER A 22 57.16 6.43 7.60
CA SER A 22 56.94 5.95 8.97
C SER A 22 55.46 5.63 9.23
N GLY A 23 55.18 4.42 9.73
CA GLY A 23 53.84 4.00 10.14
C GLY A 23 53.50 4.46 11.56
N ILE A 24 52.23 4.80 11.81
CA ILE A 24 51.68 5.12 13.14
C ILE A 24 50.52 4.17 13.43
N PRO A 25 50.37 3.63 14.65
CA PRO A 25 49.21 2.82 14.99
C PRO A 25 47.90 3.58 14.84
N LEU A 26 46.88 2.92 14.28
CA LEU A 26 45.54 3.46 14.16
C LEU A 26 44.93 3.72 15.57
N PRO A 27 44.52 4.96 15.88
CA PRO A 27 43.84 5.30 17.12
C PRO A 27 42.58 4.46 17.34
N ALA A 28 42.31 4.10 18.59
CA ALA A 28 41.19 3.22 18.93
C ALA A 28 39.82 3.83 18.56
N VAL A 29 39.71 5.16 18.58
CA VAL A 29 38.50 5.88 18.17
C VAL A 29 38.11 5.61 16.71
N MET A 30 39.06 5.32 15.82
CA MET A 30 38.78 5.02 14.42
C MET A 30 38.15 3.64 14.20
N LYS A 31 38.22 2.77 15.22
CA LYS A 31 37.55 1.47 15.23
C LYS A 31 36.15 1.52 15.86
N ALA A 32 35.73 2.68 16.36
CA ALA A 32 34.41 2.83 16.96
C ALA A 32 33.31 2.51 15.94
N SER A 33 32.21 1.94 16.42
CA SER A 33 31.07 1.61 15.56
C SER A 33 30.50 2.86 14.88
N ILE A 34 30.31 2.77 13.56
CA ILE A 34 29.69 3.83 12.77
C ILE A 34 28.19 3.87 13.10
N ARG A 35 27.71 4.97 13.68
CA ARG A 35 26.32 5.15 14.11
C ARG A 35 25.65 6.37 13.45
N PRO A 36 25.15 6.23 12.20
CA PRO A 36 24.51 7.33 11.46
C PRO A 36 23.24 7.84 12.13
N ASP A 37 22.50 6.95 12.79
CA ASP A 37 21.33 7.27 13.60
C ASP A 37 21.63 8.34 14.66
N ILE A 38 22.70 8.15 15.43
CA ILE A 38 23.07 9.07 16.51
C ILE A 38 23.73 10.32 15.98
N VAL A 39 24.57 10.20 14.94
CA VAL A 39 25.17 11.37 14.29
C VAL A 39 24.06 12.28 13.75
N ASN A 40 23.08 11.75 13.04
CA ASN A 40 21.94 12.51 12.53
C ASN A 40 21.09 13.13 13.65
N PHE A 41 20.77 12.33 14.67
CA PHE A 41 19.98 12.80 15.81
C PHE A 41 20.68 13.98 16.53
N VAL A 42 21.96 13.81 16.85
CA VAL A 42 22.75 14.83 17.54
C VAL A 42 22.97 16.04 16.63
N HIS A 43 23.36 15.84 15.36
CA HIS A 43 23.57 16.92 14.39
C HIS A 43 22.32 17.79 14.24
N SER A 44 21.14 17.19 14.07
CA SER A 44 19.87 17.93 13.95
C SER A 44 19.57 18.79 15.18
N ASN A 45 19.94 18.32 16.38
CA ASN A 45 19.72 19.05 17.61
C ASN A 45 20.77 20.14 17.82
N ILE A 46 22.04 19.89 17.47
CA ILE A 46 23.09 20.92 17.53
C ILE A 46 22.77 22.04 16.54
N SER A 47 22.37 21.71 15.32
CA SER A 47 22.02 22.69 14.28
C SER A 47 20.84 23.59 14.69
N LYS A 48 19.87 23.08 15.47
CA LYS A 48 18.78 23.90 16.02
C LYS A 48 19.29 25.02 16.95
N ASN A 49 20.46 24.84 17.58
CA ASN A 49 20.98 25.80 18.55
C ASN A 49 21.57 27.07 17.93
N SER A 50 21.96 27.05 16.64
CA SER A 50 22.47 28.23 15.94
C SER A 50 21.35 29.11 15.36
N ARG A 51 20.08 28.71 15.52
CA ARG A 51 18.94 29.45 14.98
C ARG A 51 18.68 30.70 15.81
N GLN A 52 18.48 31.82 15.14
CA GLN A 52 17.98 33.03 15.77
C GLN A 52 16.44 32.95 15.93
N PRO A 53 15.90 33.24 17.13
CA PRO A 53 14.45 33.31 17.33
C PRO A 53 13.80 34.34 16.41
N TYR A 54 12.66 33.97 15.82
CA TYR A 54 11.83 34.88 15.05
C TYR A 54 10.36 34.71 15.44
N ALA A 55 9.60 35.80 15.38
CA ALA A 55 8.21 35.83 15.78
C ALA A 55 7.43 36.86 14.98
N VAL A 56 6.12 36.66 14.87
CA VAL A 56 5.20 37.68 14.36
C VAL A 56 4.85 38.64 15.51
N SER A 57 4.70 39.93 15.21
CA SER A 57 4.27 40.92 16.20
C SER A 57 2.97 40.49 16.90
N ARG A 58 2.92 40.66 18.23
CA ARG A 58 1.78 40.22 19.07
C ARG A 58 0.44 40.82 18.62
N LYS A 59 0.46 42.05 18.08
CA LYS A 59 -0.72 42.80 17.62
C LYS A 59 -0.93 42.73 16.10
N ALA A 60 -0.13 41.97 15.35
CA ALA A 60 -0.28 41.85 13.91
C ALA A 60 -1.68 41.34 13.54
N GLY A 61 -2.34 42.03 12.62
CA GLY A 61 -3.70 41.72 12.16
C GLY A 61 -4.80 42.01 13.20
N HIS A 62 -4.48 42.63 14.35
CA HIS A 62 -5.39 42.95 15.47
C HIS A 62 -5.50 44.45 15.79
N GLN A 63 -4.90 45.33 14.99
CA GLN A 63 -4.87 46.78 15.23
C GLN A 63 -6.09 47.53 14.65
N THR A 64 -7.00 46.83 13.98
CA THR A 64 -8.23 47.39 13.40
C THR A 64 -9.38 47.34 14.40
N SER A 65 -10.23 48.37 14.49
CA SER A 65 -11.42 48.39 15.38
C SER A 65 -12.63 47.63 14.82
N ALA A 66 -12.41 46.46 14.22
CA ALA A 66 -13.44 45.74 13.47
C ALA A 66 -14.42 44.98 14.38
N GLU A 67 -15.71 44.99 14.04
CA GLU A 67 -16.75 44.29 14.80
C GLU A 67 -17.70 43.54 13.85
N SER A 68 -18.33 42.48 14.35
CA SER A 68 -19.26 41.69 13.52
C SER A 68 -20.59 42.41 13.40
N TRP A 69 -21.11 42.54 12.18
CA TRP A 69 -22.45 43.10 11.94
C TRP A 69 -23.60 42.15 12.30
N GLY A 70 -23.30 40.92 12.72
CA GLY A 70 -24.32 39.93 13.09
C GLY A 70 -25.09 39.36 11.90
N THR A 71 -26.31 38.89 12.16
CA THR A 71 -27.22 38.30 11.16
C THR A 71 -28.06 39.37 10.46
N GLY A 72 -28.78 38.99 9.39
CA GLY A 72 -29.77 39.87 8.76
C GLY A 72 -29.23 40.84 7.70
N ARG A 73 -27.99 40.66 7.23
CA ARG A 73 -27.36 41.56 6.23
C ARG A 73 -26.87 40.85 4.95
N ALA A 74 -27.31 39.60 4.71
CA ALA A 74 -26.88 38.76 3.58
C ALA A 74 -25.35 38.58 3.44
N VAL A 75 -24.62 38.64 4.55
CA VAL A 75 -23.15 38.63 4.61
C VAL A 75 -22.68 37.77 5.79
N SER A 76 -21.49 37.18 5.69
CA SER A 76 -20.90 36.36 6.76
C SER A 76 -20.63 37.15 8.06
N ARG A 77 -20.71 36.46 9.21
CA ARG A 77 -20.56 37.00 10.57
C ARG A 77 -19.12 37.34 11.00
N ILE A 78 -18.20 37.50 10.04
CA ILE A 78 -16.81 37.87 10.32
C ILE A 78 -16.75 39.35 10.76
N PRO A 79 -15.90 39.73 11.73
CA PRO A 79 -15.68 41.14 12.08
C PRO A 79 -15.28 42.00 10.88
N ARG A 80 -15.91 43.17 10.71
CA ARG A 80 -15.71 44.09 9.60
C ARG A 80 -15.23 45.45 10.08
N VAL A 81 -14.36 46.09 9.30
CA VAL A 81 -13.83 47.42 9.63
C VAL A 81 -14.97 48.45 9.55
N PRO A 82 -15.20 49.26 10.60
CA PRO A 82 -16.27 50.27 10.62
C PRO A 82 -15.91 51.48 9.74
N GLY A 83 -16.87 52.40 9.59
CA GLY A 83 -16.70 53.64 8.82
C GLY A 83 -17.14 53.51 7.35
N GLY A 84 -16.79 54.51 6.54
CA GLY A 84 -17.13 54.62 5.12
C GLY A 84 -16.09 55.44 4.36
N GLY A 85 -16.27 55.60 3.04
CA GLY A 85 -15.42 56.45 2.19
C GLY A 85 -14.04 55.89 1.81
N THR A 86 -13.61 54.77 2.40
CA THR A 86 -12.36 54.08 2.01
C THR A 86 -12.66 52.67 1.50
N HIS A 87 -11.80 52.14 0.61
CA HIS A 87 -11.91 50.75 0.14
C HIS A 87 -11.77 49.70 1.26
N ARG A 88 -11.23 50.09 2.42
CA ARG A 88 -11.03 49.20 3.57
C ARG A 88 -12.28 49.06 4.43
N ALA A 89 -13.17 50.05 4.45
CA ALA A 89 -14.42 50.00 5.19
C ALA A 89 -15.31 48.84 4.72
N GLY A 90 -15.96 48.15 5.66
CA GLY A 90 -16.83 47.00 5.38
C GLY A 90 -16.12 45.69 5.01
N GLN A 91 -14.80 45.68 4.84
CA GLN A 91 -14.02 44.46 4.61
C GLN A 91 -13.84 43.63 5.88
N GLY A 92 -13.71 42.31 5.73
CA GLY A 92 -13.38 41.41 6.83
C GLY A 92 -12.01 41.67 7.46
N ALA A 93 -11.91 41.47 8.77
CA ALA A 93 -10.71 41.66 9.58
C ALA A 93 -10.58 40.57 10.65
N PHE A 94 -9.44 40.55 11.35
CA PHE A 94 -9.05 39.61 12.42
C PHE A 94 -8.94 38.13 12.04
N GLY A 95 -9.83 37.60 11.21
CA GLY A 95 -9.84 36.19 10.80
C GLY A 95 -8.59 35.80 10.01
N ASN A 96 -8.13 34.57 10.20
CA ASN A 96 -6.99 33.99 9.46
C ASN A 96 -7.27 33.83 7.96
N MET A 97 -8.55 33.74 7.57
CA MET A 97 -9.03 33.74 6.19
C MET A 97 -9.13 35.13 5.57
N CYS A 98 -9.04 36.21 6.35
CA CYS A 98 -9.19 37.58 5.86
C CYS A 98 -7.85 38.16 5.39
N ARG A 99 -7.85 38.88 4.27
CA ARG A 99 -6.68 39.64 3.82
C ARG A 99 -6.28 40.67 4.87
N GLY A 100 -5.03 40.60 5.34
CA GLY A 100 -4.52 41.44 6.44
C GLY A 100 -5.07 41.09 7.83
N GLY A 101 -5.79 39.98 7.96
CA GLY A 101 -6.25 39.44 9.24
C GLY A 101 -5.13 38.75 10.01
N ARG A 102 -5.45 38.18 11.18
CA ARG A 102 -4.44 37.58 12.05
C ARG A 102 -4.25 36.10 11.73
N MET A 103 -2.99 35.72 11.53
CA MET A 103 -2.59 34.33 11.35
C MET A 103 -2.99 33.45 12.55
N PHE A 104 -3.53 32.27 12.28
CA PHE A 104 -3.78 31.26 13.32
C PHE A 104 -2.44 30.76 13.89
N ALA A 105 -2.35 30.67 15.23
CA ALA A 105 -1.15 30.25 15.96
C ALA A 105 0.16 30.94 15.50
N PRO A 106 0.28 32.27 15.65
CA PRO A 106 1.45 33.01 15.18
C PRO A 106 2.74 32.53 15.85
N THR A 107 3.86 32.61 15.13
CA THR A 107 5.17 32.26 15.68
C THR A 107 5.49 33.15 16.87
N ARG A 108 5.92 32.51 17.96
CA ARG A 108 6.17 33.14 19.26
C ARG A 108 7.63 32.99 19.64
N ILE A 109 8.16 34.01 20.32
CA ILE A 109 9.58 34.07 20.71
C ILE A 109 9.95 32.90 21.63
N TRP A 110 9.04 32.50 22.52
CA TRP A 110 9.24 31.40 23.47
C TRP A 110 9.07 30.00 22.87
N ARG A 111 8.97 29.87 21.54
CA ARG A 111 9.16 28.57 20.89
C ARG A 111 10.49 27.98 21.36
N ARG A 112 10.54 26.68 21.62
CA ARG A 112 11.79 26.02 22.03
C ARG A 112 12.74 25.90 20.83
N TRP A 113 13.54 26.94 20.61
CA TRP A 113 14.55 27.02 19.55
C TRP A 113 15.75 26.12 19.85
N HIS A 114 16.27 26.22 21.07
CA HIS A 114 17.46 25.49 21.48
C HIS A 114 17.11 24.11 22.09
N ARG A 115 17.96 23.13 21.81
CA ARG A 115 17.94 21.77 22.34
C ARG A 115 19.17 21.57 23.22
N LYS A 116 18.92 21.13 24.46
CA LYS A 116 19.95 20.60 25.34
C LYS A 116 20.38 19.24 24.80
N ILE A 117 21.69 19.02 24.74
CA ILE A 117 22.30 17.80 24.19
C ILE A 117 23.32 17.32 25.21
N ASN A 118 23.43 16.00 25.36
CA ASN A 118 24.37 15.40 26.29
C ASN A 118 25.81 15.74 25.87
N VAL A 119 26.60 16.24 26.81
CA VAL A 119 27.91 16.85 26.54
C VAL A 119 28.99 15.77 26.61
N ASN A 120 29.61 15.43 25.48
CA ASN A 120 30.81 14.57 25.45
C ASN A 120 32.01 15.13 24.64
N GLN A 121 31.99 16.39 24.16
CA GLN A 121 33.14 17.33 24.06
C GLN A 121 32.95 18.48 23.04
N LYS A 122 33.81 19.52 23.18
CA LYS A 122 33.77 20.83 22.51
C LYS A 122 34.88 21.13 21.47
N ARG A 123 35.88 20.27 21.21
CA ARG A 123 37.01 20.62 20.30
C ARG A 123 36.94 20.03 18.89
N LEU A 124 36.28 18.87 18.71
CA LEU A 124 35.93 18.33 17.39
C LEU A 124 34.43 18.52 17.16
N ASN A 125 34.07 19.49 16.31
CA ASN A 125 32.68 19.86 16.09
C ASN A 125 32.02 18.89 15.10
N LEU A 126 30.93 18.24 15.54
CA LEU A 126 30.13 17.34 14.72
C LEU A 126 29.63 18.02 13.44
N LEU A 127 29.26 19.31 13.49
CA LEU A 127 28.79 20.05 12.31
C LEU A 127 29.86 20.17 11.22
N LYS A 128 31.14 20.18 11.60
CA LYS A 128 32.25 20.20 10.65
C LYS A 128 32.57 18.79 10.15
N LEU A 129 32.57 17.80 11.03
CA LEU A 129 32.90 16.41 10.67
C LEU A 129 31.82 15.72 9.83
N ALA A 130 30.55 16.04 10.08
CA ALA A 130 29.40 15.44 9.44
C ALA A 130 28.41 16.53 8.99
N PRO A 131 28.75 17.32 7.95
CA PRO A 131 27.87 18.38 7.46
C PRO A 131 26.55 17.77 6.97
N GLY A 132 25.43 18.36 7.39
CA GLY A 132 24.09 17.82 7.09
C GLY A 132 23.74 16.52 7.82
N GLY A 133 24.62 16.02 8.70
CA GLY A 133 24.46 14.72 9.36
C GLY A 133 25.08 13.55 8.58
N HIS A 134 25.60 13.78 7.37
CA HIS A 134 26.25 12.74 6.59
C HIS A 134 27.63 12.39 7.16
N ILE A 135 27.87 11.09 7.41
CA ILE A 135 29.16 10.57 7.88
C ILE A 135 30.11 10.43 6.68
N GLY A 136 31.41 10.58 6.92
CA GLY A 136 32.45 10.27 5.91
C GLY A 136 33.02 11.49 5.20
N ARG A 137 33.13 12.64 5.89
CA ARG A 137 33.86 13.78 5.34
C ARG A 137 35.34 13.42 5.17
N PHE A 138 35.91 13.75 4.01
CA PHE A 138 37.35 13.68 3.78
C PHE A 138 38.06 14.68 4.70
N ILE A 139 38.94 14.17 5.57
CA ILE A 139 39.68 14.95 6.57
C ILE A 139 41.15 14.60 6.46
N ILE A 140 41.98 15.64 6.33
CA ILE A 140 43.43 15.53 6.37
C ILE A 140 43.88 15.68 7.82
N TRP A 141 44.63 14.70 8.32
CA TRP A 141 45.20 14.72 9.67
C TRP A 141 46.70 14.95 9.59
N THR A 142 47.22 15.85 10.43
CA THR A 142 48.66 15.88 10.69
C THR A 142 49.03 14.73 11.61
N LYS A 143 50.27 14.21 11.48
CA LYS A 143 50.82 13.14 12.32
C LYS A 143 50.57 13.40 13.82
N SER A 144 50.95 14.58 14.30
CA SER A 144 50.79 14.94 15.72
C SER A 144 49.34 15.09 16.18
N ALA A 145 48.40 15.44 15.28
CA ALA A 145 46.98 15.47 15.60
C ALA A 145 46.40 14.06 15.70
N PHE A 146 46.84 13.14 14.84
CA PHE A 146 46.38 11.75 14.81
C PHE A 146 46.80 10.99 16.08
N GLU A 147 48.05 11.14 16.52
CA GLU A 147 48.56 10.54 17.76
C GLU A 147 47.83 11.05 19.01
N LYS A 148 47.41 12.33 19.02
CA LYS A 148 46.67 12.94 20.14
C LYS A 148 45.26 12.37 20.33
N LEU A 149 44.68 11.68 19.35
CA LEU A 149 43.33 11.13 19.45
C LEU A 149 43.20 10.09 20.56
N ASP A 150 44.20 9.22 20.74
CA ASP A 150 44.17 8.19 21.79
C ASP A 150 44.22 8.80 23.20
N SER A 151 44.95 9.90 23.43
CA SER A 151 44.90 10.64 24.70
C SER A 151 43.55 11.31 24.95
N ILE A 152 42.88 11.80 23.88
CA ILE A 152 41.58 12.48 23.99
C ILE A 152 40.44 11.49 24.29
N TYR A 153 40.40 10.35 23.58
CA TYR A 153 39.27 9.42 23.60
C TYR A 153 39.54 8.12 24.35
N GLY A 154 40.80 7.80 24.67
CA GLY A 154 41.19 6.53 25.28
C GLY A 154 41.16 5.38 24.28
N SER A 155 41.13 4.15 24.81
CA SER A 155 40.88 2.92 24.06
C SER A 155 39.61 2.23 24.56
N PHE A 156 39.30 1.03 24.05
CA PHE A 156 38.16 0.25 24.56
C PHE A 156 38.38 -0.25 25.99
N ASP A 157 39.65 -0.40 26.40
CA ASP A 157 40.04 -0.90 27.73
C ASP A 157 40.59 0.22 28.63
N LYS A 158 41.25 1.23 28.06
CA LYS A 158 41.80 2.38 28.79
C LYS A 158 40.84 3.57 28.72
N THR A 159 40.46 4.09 29.88
CA THR A 159 39.69 5.34 29.98
C THR A 159 40.45 6.52 29.37
N SER A 160 39.74 7.51 28.83
CA SER A 160 40.37 8.70 28.28
C SER A 160 41.03 9.58 29.34
N GLU A 161 42.20 10.15 29.01
CA GLU A 161 42.94 11.05 29.91
C GLU A 161 42.29 12.43 29.97
N LYS A 162 41.82 12.97 28.84
CA LYS A 162 41.27 14.34 28.77
C LYS A 162 39.78 14.43 29.07
N LYS A 163 39.04 13.33 28.99
CA LYS A 163 37.61 13.30 29.31
C LYS A 163 37.38 12.48 30.56
N ARG A 164 37.00 13.16 31.64
CA ARG A 164 36.71 12.51 32.91
C ARG A 164 35.56 11.51 32.75
N GLY A 165 35.82 10.23 33.08
CA GLY A 165 34.82 9.16 33.08
C GLY A 165 34.31 8.74 31.69
N TYR A 166 34.99 9.14 30.61
CA TYR A 166 34.60 8.72 29.26
C TYR A 166 35.32 7.44 28.84
N VAL A 167 34.55 6.56 28.22
CA VAL A 167 35.01 5.31 27.60
C VAL A 167 34.40 5.23 26.21
N LEU A 168 35.16 4.67 25.26
CA LEU A 168 34.67 4.44 23.91
C LEU A 168 33.45 3.48 23.93
N PRO A 169 32.36 3.83 23.22
CA PRO A 169 31.17 2.98 23.19
C PRO A 169 31.49 1.66 22.48
N ARG A 170 31.22 0.54 23.16
CA ARG A 170 31.35 -0.80 22.57
C ARG A 170 30.21 -1.07 21.58
N ALA A 171 30.52 -1.77 20.50
CA ALA A 171 29.52 -2.24 19.55
C ALA A 171 28.67 -3.36 20.18
N LYS A 172 27.41 -3.48 19.76
CA LYS A 172 26.55 -4.60 20.19
C LYS A 172 26.99 -5.94 19.59
N MET A 173 27.57 -5.89 18.38
CA MET A 173 28.13 -7.04 17.70
C MET A 173 29.63 -6.85 17.59
N GLU A 174 30.38 -7.90 17.89
CA GLU A 174 31.83 -7.90 17.72
C GLU A 174 32.18 -7.86 16.22
N ASN A 175 31.56 -8.73 15.42
CA ASN A 175 31.68 -8.75 13.96
C ASN A 175 30.38 -8.26 13.30
N ALA A 176 30.49 -7.30 12.37
CA ALA A 176 29.35 -6.77 11.63
C ALA A 176 29.06 -7.53 10.32
N ASP A 177 29.99 -8.38 9.85
CA ASP A 177 29.80 -9.18 8.65
C ASP A 177 28.89 -10.37 8.93
N LEU A 178 27.58 -10.12 8.77
CA LEU A 178 26.52 -11.11 8.91
C LEU A 178 26.62 -12.22 7.86
N ALA A 179 27.03 -11.88 6.63
CA ALA A 179 27.12 -12.87 5.55
C ALA A 179 28.15 -13.94 5.90
N ARG A 180 29.31 -13.53 6.42
CA ARG A 180 30.33 -14.47 6.90
C ARG A 180 29.85 -15.34 8.05
N ILE A 181 29.12 -14.77 9.01
CA ILE A 181 28.58 -15.55 10.14
C ILE A 181 27.52 -16.53 9.67
N ILE A 182 26.59 -16.08 8.82
CA ILE A 182 25.50 -16.93 8.31
C ILE A 182 26.06 -18.07 7.46
N ASN A 183 27.08 -17.81 6.66
CA ASN A 183 27.70 -18.79 5.77
C ASN A 183 28.82 -19.62 6.44
N SER A 184 29.03 -19.46 7.75
CA SER A 184 29.97 -20.29 8.49
C SER A 184 29.47 -21.73 8.61
N ASP A 185 30.39 -22.68 8.64
CA ASP A 185 30.07 -24.11 8.67
C ASP A 185 29.28 -24.48 9.94
N GLU A 186 29.57 -23.81 11.06
CA GLU A 186 28.89 -24.00 12.34
C GLU A 186 27.40 -23.63 12.25
N VAL A 187 27.07 -22.57 11.51
CA VAL A 187 25.67 -22.17 11.30
C VAL A 187 25.02 -23.04 10.23
N GLN A 188 25.68 -23.23 9.09
CA GLN A 188 25.11 -23.97 7.96
C GLN A 188 24.89 -25.46 8.24
N SER A 189 25.71 -26.09 9.09
CA SER A 189 25.52 -27.49 9.50
C SER A 189 24.22 -27.73 10.29
N VAL A 190 23.71 -26.70 10.97
CA VAL A 190 22.48 -26.78 11.80
C VAL A 190 21.25 -26.23 11.07
N VAL A 191 21.44 -25.32 10.11
CA VAL A 191 20.34 -24.67 9.39
C VAL A 191 19.59 -25.68 8.52
N LYS A 192 18.26 -25.71 8.69
CA LYS A 192 17.38 -26.55 7.87
C LYS A 192 17.35 -26.06 6.41
N PRO A 193 17.21 -26.97 5.44
CA PRO A 193 17.10 -26.59 4.04
C PRO A 193 15.91 -25.68 3.80
N ILE A 194 16.06 -24.77 2.83
CA ILE A 194 15.03 -23.80 2.45
C ILE A 194 13.77 -24.52 1.96
N LYS A 195 12.60 -24.14 2.50
CA LYS A 195 11.30 -24.59 2.00
C LYS A 195 10.99 -23.89 0.67
N LYS A 196 11.11 -24.62 -0.44
CA LYS A 196 10.92 -24.07 -1.80
C LYS A 196 9.45 -23.85 -2.18
N GLU A 197 8.54 -24.63 -1.62
CA GLU A 197 7.14 -24.59 -2.00
C GLU A 197 6.36 -23.51 -1.23
N VAL A 198 6.01 -22.44 -1.92
CA VAL A 198 4.99 -21.48 -1.45
C VAL A 198 3.66 -21.86 -2.08
N LYS A 199 2.83 -22.61 -1.35
CA LYS A 199 1.46 -22.94 -1.78
C LYS A 199 0.59 -21.70 -1.70
N ARG A 200 0.34 -21.05 -2.84
CA ARG A 200 -0.66 -19.97 -2.95
C ARG A 200 -2.05 -20.56 -3.08
N ALA A 201 -3.04 -19.92 -2.45
CA ALA A 201 -4.43 -20.32 -2.61
C ALA A 201 -4.87 -20.14 -4.07
N PRO A 202 -5.21 -21.21 -4.81
CA PRO A 202 -5.73 -21.07 -6.15
C PRO A 202 -7.17 -20.57 -6.10
N MET A 203 -7.61 -19.90 -7.16
CA MET A 203 -9.03 -19.58 -7.35
C MET A 203 -9.84 -20.88 -7.44
N LYS A 204 -10.85 -21.04 -6.57
CA LYS A 204 -11.74 -22.20 -6.57
C LYS A 204 -12.63 -22.16 -7.82
N LYS A 205 -12.36 -23.03 -8.79
CA LYS A 205 -13.19 -23.21 -10.00
C LYS A 205 -14.34 -24.17 -9.69
N ASN A 206 -15.54 -23.85 -10.15
CA ASN A 206 -16.71 -24.73 -9.98
C ASN A 206 -16.60 -25.96 -10.91
N PRO A 207 -16.52 -27.19 -10.37
CA PRO A 207 -16.39 -28.41 -11.17
C PRO A 207 -17.58 -28.66 -12.10
N LEU A 208 -18.81 -28.37 -11.67
CA LEU A 208 -20.01 -28.63 -12.45
C LEU A 208 -20.06 -27.76 -13.72
N LYS A 209 -19.48 -26.56 -13.65
CA LYS A 209 -19.39 -25.62 -14.79
C LYS A 209 -18.09 -25.76 -15.59
N ASN A 210 -17.01 -26.28 -14.99
CA ASN A 210 -15.70 -26.40 -15.63
C ASN A 210 -15.30 -27.87 -15.83
N LEU A 211 -15.34 -28.34 -17.08
CA LEU A 211 -15.06 -29.74 -17.43
C LEU A 211 -13.68 -30.20 -16.95
N ASN A 212 -12.61 -29.42 -17.15
CA ASN A 212 -11.26 -29.84 -16.73
C ASN A 212 -11.17 -30.02 -15.21
N THR A 213 -11.89 -29.19 -14.46
CA THR A 213 -11.95 -29.31 -12.99
C THR A 213 -12.80 -30.52 -12.59
N MET A 214 -13.90 -30.80 -13.28
CA MET A 214 -14.68 -32.02 -13.09
C MET A 214 -13.86 -33.27 -13.39
N LEU A 215 -13.13 -33.30 -14.50
CA LEU A 215 -12.33 -34.45 -14.92
C LEU A 215 -11.17 -34.74 -13.97
N ARG A 216 -10.59 -33.69 -13.38
CA ARG A 216 -9.57 -33.83 -12.32
C ARG A 216 -10.14 -34.46 -11.05
N LEU A 217 -11.41 -34.21 -10.74
CA LEU A 217 -12.10 -34.77 -9.56
C LEU A 217 -12.71 -36.14 -9.84
N ASN A 218 -13.29 -36.33 -11.02
CA ASN A 218 -13.97 -37.53 -11.45
C ASN A 218 -13.65 -37.84 -12.93
N PRO A 219 -12.68 -38.72 -13.20
CA PRO A 219 -12.34 -39.16 -14.55
C PRO A 219 -13.50 -39.85 -15.29
N TYR A 220 -14.39 -40.56 -14.58
CA TYR A 220 -15.56 -41.23 -15.16
C TYR A 220 -16.61 -40.25 -15.70
N ALA A 221 -16.58 -38.97 -15.31
CA ALA A 221 -17.48 -37.97 -15.87
C ALA A 221 -17.31 -37.82 -17.39
N LYS A 222 -16.13 -38.12 -17.94
CA LYS A 222 -15.87 -38.11 -19.39
C LYS A 222 -16.66 -39.21 -20.11
N THR A 223 -16.59 -40.43 -19.60
CA THR A 223 -17.26 -41.60 -20.19
C THR A 223 -18.77 -41.47 -20.03
N ALA A 224 -19.24 -41.07 -18.85
CA ALA A 224 -20.66 -40.84 -18.59
C ALA A 224 -21.26 -39.77 -19.54
N LYS A 225 -20.58 -38.63 -19.74
CA LYS A 225 -21.02 -37.62 -20.73
C LYS A 225 -21.04 -38.15 -22.15
N ARG A 226 -20.01 -38.91 -22.55
CA ARG A 226 -19.95 -39.50 -23.90
C ARG A 226 -21.08 -40.52 -24.12
N MET A 227 -21.34 -41.37 -23.14
CA MET A 227 -22.45 -42.33 -23.17
C MET A 227 -23.81 -41.61 -23.25
N ALA A 228 -23.98 -40.51 -22.51
CA ALA A 228 -25.20 -39.71 -22.57
C ALA A 228 -25.43 -39.09 -23.94
N ILE A 229 -24.39 -38.56 -24.59
CA ILE A 229 -24.47 -37.98 -25.95
C ILE A 229 -24.87 -39.06 -26.95
N LEU A 230 -24.20 -40.22 -26.93
CA LEU A 230 -24.51 -41.35 -27.83
C LEU A 230 -25.95 -41.85 -27.63
N ALA A 231 -26.40 -41.94 -26.37
CA ALA A 231 -27.76 -42.34 -26.06
C ALA A 231 -28.80 -41.30 -26.53
N GLU A 232 -28.48 -40.01 -26.45
CA GLU A 232 -29.36 -38.94 -26.95
C GLU A 232 -29.50 -38.98 -28.48
N GLU A 233 -28.40 -39.18 -29.20
CA GLU A 233 -28.41 -39.36 -30.66
C GLU A 233 -29.28 -40.56 -31.08
N GLN A 234 -29.14 -41.69 -30.40
CA GLN A 234 -29.98 -42.88 -30.62
C GLN A 234 -31.47 -42.59 -30.35
N ARG A 235 -31.78 -41.89 -29.24
CA ARG A 235 -33.16 -41.51 -28.90
C ARG A 235 -33.78 -40.58 -29.94
N LYS A 236 -33.02 -39.60 -30.46
CA LYS A 236 -33.48 -38.70 -31.52
C LYS A 236 -33.81 -39.47 -32.80
N LYS A 237 -32.94 -40.41 -33.19
CA LYS A 237 -33.16 -41.27 -34.35
C LYS A 237 -34.42 -42.14 -34.18
N ALA A 238 -34.52 -42.86 -33.06
CA ALA A 238 -35.67 -43.71 -32.76
C ALA A 238 -36.99 -42.93 -32.67
N LYS A 239 -36.97 -41.70 -32.12
CA LYS A 239 -38.15 -40.82 -32.07
C LYS A 239 -38.57 -40.38 -33.47
N LYS A 240 -37.62 -40.07 -34.36
CA LYS A 240 -37.90 -39.70 -35.75
C LYS A 240 -38.53 -40.88 -36.51
N GLU A 241 -37.95 -42.07 -36.41
CA GLU A 241 -38.47 -43.28 -37.04
C GLU A 241 -39.89 -43.62 -36.53
N LYS A 242 -40.14 -43.49 -35.21
CA LYS A 242 -41.47 -43.68 -34.63
C LYS A 242 -42.48 -42.61 -35.05
N LEU A 243 -42.03 -41.38 -35.28
CA LEU A 243 -42.88 -40.30 -35.79
C LEU A 243 -43.25 -40.59 -37.26
N ASP A 244 -42.29 -41.02 -38.06
CA ASP A 244 -42.47 -41.32 -39.47
C ASP A 244 -43.37 -42.56 -39.67
N SER A 245 -43.27 -43.59 -38.81
CA SER A 245 -44.17 -44.76 -38.85
C SER A 245 -45.61 -44.44 -38.45
N LYS A 246 -45.81 -43.46 -37.55
CA LYS A 246 -47.14 -42.96 -37.16
C LYS A 246 -47.76 -42.02 -38.19
N ARG A 247 -46.93 -41.36 -39.00
CA ARG A 247 -47.37 -40.53 -40.12
C ARG A 247 -47.71 -41.41 -41.33
N LYS A 248 -48.79 -42.19 -41.23
CA LYS A 248 -49.44 -42.73 -42.44
C LYS A 248 -50.16 -41.56 -43.14
N PRO A 249 -49.96 -41.32 -44.43
CA PRO A 249 -50.75 -40.33 -45.15
C PRO A 249 -52.20 -40.79 -45.15
N ILE A 250 -53.07 -40.07 -44.44
CA ILE A 250 -54.52 -40.30 -44.47
C ILE A 250 -54.96 -40.11 -45.92
N SER A 251 -55.74 -41.05 -46.47
CA SER A 251 -56.24 -40.91 -47.85
C SER A 251 -57.08 -39.63 -47.95
N LYS A 252 -57.08 -38.97 -49.11
CA LYS A 252 -57.90 -37.74 -49.31
C LYS A 252 -59.35 -37.99 -48.90
N GLU A 253 -59.87 -39.17 -49.19
CA GLU A 253 -61.23 -39.60 -48.87
C GLU A 253 -61.47 -39.75 -47.36
N GLU A 254 -60.59 -40.40 -46.62
CA GLU A 254 -60.70 -40.51 -45.16
C GLU A 254 -60.58 -39.14 -44.49
N SER A 255 -59.68 -38.28 -44.99
CA SER A 255 -59.54 -36.92 -44.49
C SER A 255 -60.78 -36.08 -44.76
N ALA A 256 -61.44 -36.29 -45.91
CA ALA A 256 -62.68 -35.64 -46.27
C ALA A 256 -63.84 -36.16 -45.41
N LYS A 257 -63.91 -37.48 -45.12
CA LYS A 257 -64.89 -38.07 -44.20
C LYS A 257 -64.76 -37.50 -42.79
N ILE A 258 -63.53 -37.41 -42.24
CA ILE A 258 -63.29 -36.83 -40.91
C ILE A 258 -63.67 -35.34 -40.89
N LYS A 259 -63.28 -34.57 -41.92
CA LYS A 259 -63.66 -33.16 -42.05
C LYS A 259 -65.16 -32.98 -42.25
N ALA A 260 -65.83 -33.86 -42.98
CA ALA A 260 -67.27 -33.84 -43.21
C ALA A 260 -68.04 -34.16 -41.93
N ALA A 261 -67.62 -35.19 -41.18
CA ALA A 261 -68.19 -35.52 -39.87
C ALA A 261 -68.03 -34.35 -38.89
N SER A 262 -66.84 -33.75 -38.83
CA SER A 262 -66.60 -32.56 -38.00
C SER A 262 -67.47 -31.36 -38.44
N LYS A 263 -67.56 -31.07 -39.75
CA LYS A 263 -68.42 -30.00 -40.28
C LYS A 263 -69.91 -30.26 -40.05
N SER A 264 -70.35 -31.51 -40.15
CA SER A 264 -71.74 -31.91 -39.88
C SER A 264 -72.10 -31.67 -38.42
N TRP A 265 -71.23 -32.08 -37.49
CA TRP A 265 -71.40 -31.81 -36.06
C TRP A 265 -71.43 -30.31 -35.74
N TYR A 266 -70.57 -29.51 -36.39
CA TYR A 266 -70.63 -28.05 -36.23
C TYR A 266 -71.87 -27.43 -36.86
N LYS A 267 -72.37 -27.94 -38.01
CA LYS A 267 -73.61 -27.46 -38.62
C LYS A 267 -74.84 -27.71 -37.74
N THR A 268 -74.91 -28.86 -37.06
CA THR A 268 -75.99 -29.15 -36.11
C THR A 268 -75.98 -28.22 -34.89
N MET A 269 -74.91 -27.46 -34.65
CA MET A 269 -74.81 -26.47 -33.56
C MET A 269 -75.06 -25.02 -34.00
N ILE A 270 -75.38 -24.75 -35.27
CA ILE A 270 -75.41 -23.38 -35.84
C ILE A 270 -76.83 -22.90 -36.25
N SER A 271 -77.88 -23.73 -36.19
CA SER A 271 -79.25 -23.30 -36.54
C SER A 271 -80.27 -23.59 -35.43
N ASP A 272 -80.56 -22.60 -34.58
CA ASP A 272 -81.63 -22.59 -33.56
C ASP A 272 -82.92 -21.91 -34.05
N SER A 273 -83.19 -21.89 -35.36
CA SER A 273 -84.46 -21.36 -35.90
C SER A 273 -85.03 -22.23 -37.04
N ASP A 274 -86.22 -22.76 -36.77
CA ASP A 274 -87.27 -23.34 -37.62
C ASP A 274 -86.98 -24.54 -38.54
N TYR A 275 -85.73 -24.97 -38.70
CA TYR A 275 -85.40 -26.24 -39.41
C TYR A 275 -84.78 -27.33 -38.53
N ALA A 276 -84.49 -27.05 -37.26
CA ALA A 276 -83.94 -28.03 -36.30
C ALA A 276 -84.99 -29.01 -35.75
N GLU A 277 -86.28 -28.70 -35.87
CA GLU A 277 -87.32 -29.54 -35.29
C GLU A 277 -87.43 -30.91 -35.97
N PHE A 278 -87.14 -31.05 -37.25
CA PHE A 278 -87.26 -32.36 -37.94
C PHE A 278 -86.23 -33.41 -37.48
N ASP A 279 -84.95 -33.06 -37.35
CA ASP A 279 -83.90 -34.00 -36.90
C ASP A 279 -84.03 -34.32 -35.40
N VAL A 280 -84.44 -33.33 -34.59
CA VAL A 280 -84.69 -33.53 -33.15
C VAL A 280 -85.93 -34.40 -32.93
N PHE A 281 -86.99 -34.20 -33.71
CA PHE A 281 -88.23 -34.97 -33.60
C PHE A 281 -88.04 -36.45 -34.00
N THR A 282 -87.28 -36.72 -35.07
CA THR A 282 -86.94 -38.10 -35.46
C THR A 282 -86.12 -38.82 -34.38
N LYS A 283 -85.18 -38.11 -33.73
CA LYS A 283 -84.41 -38.67 -32.61
C LYS A 283 -85.25 -38.87 -31.35
N TRP A 284 -86.24 -38.02 -31.08
CA TRP A 284 -87.14 -38.20 -29.94
C TRP A 284 -88.13 -39.34 -30.13
N LEU A 285 -88.77 -39.46 -31.30
CA LEU A 285 -89.70 -40.55 -31.59
C LEU A 285 -89.00 -41.93 -31.61
N GLY A 286 -87.76 -42.02 -32.07
CA GLY A 286 -86.97 -43.25 -32.09
C GLY A 286 -86.34 -43.65 -30.75
N VAL A 287 -86.44 -42.80 -29.72
CA VAL A 287 -85.93 -43.07 -28.36
C VAL A 287 -87.07 -43.41 -27.39
N SER A 288 -88.33 -43.11 -27.72
CA SER A 288 -89.51 -43.35 -26.87
C SER A 288 -90.36 -44.56 -27.26
N GLN A 289 -89.77 -45.55 -27.95
CA GLN A 289 -90.32 -46.91 -28.08
C GLN A 289 -89.38 -47.93 -27.43
#